data_AF-A0A413J5B2-F1
#
_entry.id   AF-A0A413J5B2-F1
#
_cell.length_a   1.000
_cell.length_b   1.000
_cell.length_c   1.000
_cell.angle_alpha   90.00
_cell.angle_beta   90.00
_cell.angle_gamma   90.00
#
_symmetry.space_group_name_H-M   'P 1'
#
loop_
_entity.id
_entity.type
_entity.pdbx_description
1 polymer ?
#
loop_
_entity_poly.entity_id
_entity_poly.type
_entity_poly.pdbx_seq_one_letter_code
_entity_poly.pdbx_strand_id
1 'polypeptide(L)'
;MGERYLERIVASGIKIGTIQTLKELGLLPEVVTISQAEKIYGRRLITEWRSKEWIKFYPAKNKERGKYYVKMSELETASAMMDIHNKVPANIIKVLMQVP
;
A
#
# COMPACT_ATOMS: atom_id res chain seq x y z
N MET A 1 -18.04 18.56 -8.16
CA MET A 1 -16.93 17.58 -8.21
C MET A 1 -17.17 16.44 -7.22
N GLY A 2 -18.41 15.93 -7.17
CA GLY A 2 -18.79 14.78 -6.37
C GLY A 2 -19.09 13.59 -7.29
N GLU A 3 -19.35 12.43 -6.69
CA GLU A 3 -19.94 11.24 -7.33
C GLU A 3 -19.02 10.20 -7.99
N ARG A 4 -17.83 9.88 -7.45
CA ARG A 4 -17.30 8.49 -7.63
C ARG A 4 -16.52 7.96 -6.42
N TYR A 5 -16.87 8.40 -5.20
CA TYR A 5 -16.11 8.05 -4.00
C TYR A 5 -16.29 6.57 -3.65
N LEU A 6 -17.52 6.06 -3.73
CA LEU A 6 -17.83 4.65 -3.44
C LEU A 6 -17.16 3.73 -4.44
N GLU A 7 -17.21 4.04 -5.74
CA GLU A 7 -16.57 3.25 -6.80
C GLU A 7 -15.06 3.21 -6.63
N ARG A 8 -14.44 4.31 -6.18
CA ARG A 8 -13.00 4.35 -5.87
C ARG A 8 -12.66 3.53 -4.64
N ILE A 9 -13.48 3.58 -3.58
CA ILE A 9 -13.30 2.74 -2.39
C ILE A 9 -13.42 1.26 -2.78
N VAL A 10 -14.46 0.90 -3.54
CA VAL A 10 -14.69 -0.47 -4.02
C VAL A 10 -13.54 -0.93 -4.92
N ALA A 11 -13.11 -0.11 -5.89
CA ALA A 11 -11.98 -0.44 -6.76
C ALA A 11 -10.67 -0.65 -5.98
N SER A 12 -10.38 0.22 -5.00
CA SER A 12 -9.21 0.05 -4.14
C SER A 12 -9.31 -1.20 -3.25
N GLY A 13 -10.51 -1.52 -2.75
CA GLY A 13 -10.77 -2.75 -2.00
C GLY A 13 -10.55 -4.00 -2.84
N ILE A 14 -11.06 -4.02 -4.07
CA ILE A 14 -10.83 -5.09 -5.05
C ILE A 14 -9.32 -5.23 -5.31
N LYS A 15 -8.61 -4.11 -5.54
CA LYS A 15 -7.16 -4.11 -5.75
C LYS A 15 -6.42 -4.75 -4.58
N ILE A 16 -6.75 -4.40 -3.34
CA ILE A 16 -6.14 -5.00 -2.14
C ILE A 16 -6.42 -6.51 -2.08
N GLY A 17 -7.67 -6.93 -2.33
CA GLY A 17 -8.03 -8.35 -2.39
C GLY A 17 -7.25 -9.11 -3.46
N THR A 18 -7.09 -8.54 -4.65
CA THR A 18 -6.28 -9.13 -5.73
C THR A 18 -4.81 -9.27 -5.32
N ILE A 19 -4.21 -8.26 -4.70
CA ILE A 19 -2.81 -8.32 -4.21
C ILE A 19 -2.65 -9.46 -3.20
N GLN A 20 -3.60 -9.62 -2.28
CA GLN A 20 -3.57 -10.73 -1.31
C GLN A 20 -3.67 -12.08 -2.01
N THR A 21 -4.61 -12.25 -2.94
CA THR A 21 -4.75 -13.51 -3.70
C THR A 21 -3.48 -13.84 -4.49
N LEU A 22 -2.91 -12.88 -5.22
CA LEU A 22 -1.68 -13.11 -5.99
C LEU A 22 -0.49 -13.45 -5.09
N LYS A 23 -0.42 -12.87 -3.89
CA LYS A 23 0.59 -13.20 -2.88
C LYS A 23 0.44 -14.65 -2.40
N GLU A 24 -0.77 -15.07 -2.00
CA GLU A 24 -1.01 -16.45 -1.53
C GLU A 24 -0.78 -17.49 -2.63
N LEU A 25 -0.98 -17.13 -3.90
CA LEU A 25 -0.67 -17.97 -5.05
C LEU A 25 0.82 -17.96 -5.45
N GLY A 26 1.68 -17.15 -4.80
CA GLY A 26 3.10 -17.04 -5.15
C GLY A 26 3.37 -16.34 -6.50
N LEU A 27 2.41 -15.55 -6.99
CA LEU A 27 2.47 -14.87 -8.30
C LEU A 27 2.99 -13.43 -8.22
N LEU A 28 3.19 -12.89 -7.01
CA LEU A 28 3.86 -11.61 -6.82
C LEU A 28 5.35 -11.79 -6.55
N PRO A 29 6.21 -10.85 -7.00
CA PRO A 29 7.58 -10.78 -6.52
C PRO A 29 7.58 -10.73 -4.99
N GLU A 30 8.26 -11.68 -4.34
CA GLU A 30 8.21 -11.77 -2.86
C GLU A 30 8.76 -10.49 -2.20
N VAL A 31 9.84 -9.93 -2.75
CA VAL A 31 10.62 -8.86 -2.13
C VAL A 31 11.25 -7.92 -3.15
N VAL A 32 11.43 -6.66 -2.76
CA VAL A 32 12.22 -5.66 -3.48
C VAL A 32 13.20 -4.98 -2.53
N THR A 33 14.31 -4.45 -3.06
CA THR A 33 15.23 -3.64 -2.25
C THR A 33 14.60 -2.29 -1.90
N ILE A 34 15.11 -1.64 -0.84
CA ILE A 34 14.63 -0.30 -0.48
C ILE A 34 14.88 0.69 -1.63
N SER A 35 16.03 0.62 -2.30
CA SER A 35 16.34 1.49 -3.43
C SER A 35 15.37 1.32 -4.61
N GLN A 36 14.93 0.09 -4.88
CA GLN A 36 13.90 -0.18 -5.90
C GLN A 36 12.55 0.40 -5.46
N ALA A 37 12.15 0.18 -4.21
CA ALA A 37 10.90 0.71 -3.67
C ALA A 37 10.86 2.25 -3.72
N GLU A 38 11.96 2.91 -3.35
CA GLU A 38 12.11 4.37 -3.43
C GLU A 38 12.08 4.89 -4.87
N LYS A 39 12.59 4.11 -5.84
CA LYS A 39 12.51 4.45 -7.27
C LYS A 39 11.09 4.34 -7.82
N ILE A 40 10.29 3.38 -7.33
CA ILE A 40 8.92 3.15 -7.80
C ILE A 40 7.94 4.16 -7.16
N TYR A 41 8.01 4.33 -5.84
CA TYR A 41 7.00 5.09 -5.08
C TYR A 41 7.50 6.45 -4.56
N GLY A 42 8.82 6.68 -4.60
CA GLY A 42 9.44 7.88 -4.04
C GLY A 42 9.83 7.72 -2.57
N ARG A 43 11.02 8.24 -2.23
CA ARG A 43 11.61 8.16 -0.89
C ARG A 43 10.73 8.68 0.24
N ARG A 44 9.98 9.76 -0.02
CA ARG A 44 9.06 10.36 0.97
C ARG A 44 7.96 9.38 1.39
N LEU A 45 7.33 8.70 0.43
CA LEU A 45 6.25 7.76 0.70
C LEU A 45 6.76 6.51 1.41
N ILE A 46 7.90 5.97 0.99
CA ILE A 46 8.54 4.83 1.68
C ILE A 46 8.82 5.15 3.15
N THR A 47 9.34 6.35 3.42
CA THR A 47 9.62 6.80 4.80
C THR A 47 8.32 6.96 5.61
N GLU A 48 7.29 7.55 5.03
CA GLU A 48 5.98 7.75 5.66
C GLU A 48 5.26 6.42 5.94
N TRP A 49 5.23 5.50 4.99
CA TRP A 49 4.62 4.19 5.17
C TRP A 49 5.38 3.36 6.20
N ARG A 50 6.71 3.52 6.27
CA ARG A 50 7.51 2.85 7.29
C ARG A 50 7.22 3.38 8.70
N SER A 51 7.07 4.70 8.86
CA SER A 51 6.77 5.31 10.17
C SER A 51 5.35 4.99 10.65
N LYS A 52 4.41 4.79 9.73
CA LYS A 52 3.05 4.30 10.01
C LYS A 52 2.94 2.78 10.18
N GLU A 53 4.07 2.07 10.10
CA GLU A 53 4.15 0.60 10.16
C GLU A 53 3.36 -0.16 9.08
N TRP A 54 3.00 0.51 7.98
CA TRP A 54 2.32 -0.13 6.84
C TRP A 54 3.25 -1.03 6.04
N ILE A 55 4.55 -0.75 6.09
CA ILE A 55 5.60 -1.57 5.50
C ILE A 55 6.67 -1.91 6.53
N LYS A 56 7.35 -3.05 6.36
CA LYS A 56 8.47 -3.45 7.22
C LYS A 56 9.75 -3.59 6.42
N PHE A 57 10.85 -3.16 7.03
CA PHE A 57 12.19 -3.38 6.49
C PHE A 57 12.74 -4.66 7.10
N TYR A 58 12.80 -5.69 6.28
CA TYR A 58 13.28 -7.00 6.67
C TYR A 58 14.79 -7.09 6.43
N PRO A 59 15.57 -7.62 7.38
CA PRO A 59 17.00 -7.78 7.20
C PRO A 59 17.26 -8.78 6.06
N ALA A 60 18.04 -8.36 5.07
CA ALA A 60 18.52 -9.25 4.03
C ALA A 60 19.77 -9.98 4.54
N LYS A 61 19.85 -11.30 4.32
CA LYS A 61 21.05 -12.10 4.67
C LYS A 61 22.26 -11.79 3.79
N ASN A 62 22.05 -11.12 2.65
CA ASN A 62 23.09 -10.83 1.69
C ASN A 62 23.40 -9.31 1.63
N LYS A 63 24.59 -8.92 2.13
CA LYS A 63 25.03 -7.52 2.25
C LYS A 63 25.23 -6.84 0.89
N GLU A 64 25.48 -7.59 -0.19
CA GLU A 64 25.79 -7.05 -1.52
C GLU A 64 24.57 -6.53 -2.28
N ARG A 65 23.37 -7.03 -1.99
CA ARG A 65 22.10 -6.59 -2.61
C ARG A 65 21.34 -5.54 -1.79
N GLY A 66 21.91 -5.08 -0.68
CA GLY A 66 21.30 -4.11 0.24
C GLY A 66 20.98 -4.72 1.60
N LYS A 67 21.09 -3.91 2.67
CA LYS A 67 20.90 -4.36 4.06
C LYS A 67 19.46 -4.80 4.37
N TYR A 68 18.49 -4.25 3.65
CA TYR A 68 17.07 -4.46 3.90
C TYR A 68 16.30 -4.67 2.60
N TYR A 69 15.24 -5.46 2.70
CA TYR A 69 14.21 -5.60 1.68
C TYR A 69 12.84 -5.27 2.27
N VAL A 70 11.87 -5.06 1.40
CA VAL A 70 10.45 -4.91 1.74
C VAL A 70 9.63 -5.83 0.85
N LYS A 71 8.51 -6.33 1.35
CA LYS A 71 7.61 -7.19 0.58
C LYS A 71 6.84 -6.36 -0.43
N MET A 72 6.73 -6.83 -1.67
CA MET A 72 6.00 -6.08 -2.72
C MET A 72 4.53 -5.90 -2.35
N SER A 73 3.92 -6.94 -1.78
CA SER A 73 2.52 -6.89 -1.32
C SER A 73 2.26 -5.81 -0.25
N GLU A 74 3.23 -5.52 0.63
CA GLU A 74 3.10 -4.45 1.63
C GLU A 74 3.12 -3.07 0.95
N LEU A 75 3.99 -2.86 -0.04
CA LEU A 75 4.07 -1.62 -0.81
C LEU A 75 2.80 -1.35 -1.61
N GLU A 76 2.30 -2.36 -2.32
CA GLU A 76 1.08 -2.22 -3.13
C GLU A 76 -0.16 -2.00 -2.27
N THR A 77 -0.24 -2.66 -1.11
CA THR A 77 -1.31 -2.45 -0.13
C THR A 77 -1.24 -1.03 0.45
N ALA A 78 -0.06 -0.58 0.89
CA ALA A 78 0.14 0.77 1.43
C ALA A 78 -0.25 1.86 0.40
N SER A 79 0.12 1.65 -0.87
CA SER A 79 -0.27 2.53 -1.97
C SER A 79 -1.79 2.57 -2.15
N ALA A 80 -2.47 1.43 -2.15
CA ALA A 80 -3.93 1.36 -2.29
C ALA A 80 -4.67 1.98 -1.09
N MET A 81 -4.16 1.79 0.13
CA MET A 81 -4.70 2.43 1.33
C MET A 81 -4.54 3.94 1.30
N MET A 82 -3.40 4.44 0.82
CA MET A 82 -3.18 5.88 0.66
C MET A 82 -4.14 6.49 -0.38
N ASP A 83 -4.41 5.77 -1.46
CA ASP A 83 -5.42 6.16 -2.44
C ASP A 83 -6.81 6.30 -1.81
N ILE A 84 -7.19 5.39 -0.91
CA ILE A 84 -8.46 5.50 -0.17
C ILE A 84 -8.42 6.73 0.76
N HIS A 85 -7.39 6.88 1.59
CA HIS A 85 -7.31 7.95 2.58
C HIS A 85 -7.25 9.35 1.96
N ASN A 86 -6.48 9.55 0.89
CA ASN A 86 -6.37 10.86 0.23
C ASN A 86 -7.63 11.24 -0.54
N LYS A 87 -8.43 10.27 -0.99
CA LYS A 87 -9.61 10.50 -1.81
C LYS A 87 -10.90 10.47 -1.00
N VAL A 88 -10.90 9.96 0.24
CA VAL A 88 -12.07 9.98 1.13
C VAL A 88 -11.78 10.89 2.32
N PRO A 89 -12.13 12.19 2.22
CA PRO A 89 -12.03 13.11 3.35
C PRO A 89 -12.73 12.56 4.59
N ALA A 90 -12.14 12.75 5.77
CA ALA A 90 -12.67 12.19 7.03
C ALA A 90 -14.11 12.65 7.34
N ASN A 91 -14.52 13.83 6.87
CA ASN A 91 -15.89 14.31 6.95
C ASN A 91 -16.86 13.48 6.09
N ILE A 92 -16.43 12.98 4.92
CA ILE A 92 -17.25 12.08 4.09
C ILE A 92 -17.41 10.71 4.75
N ILE A 93 -16.36 10.17 5.39
CA ILE A 93 -16.45 8.91 6.16
C ILE A 93 -17.51 9.03 7.26
N LYS A 94 -17.51 10.13 8.02
CA LYS A 94 -18.50 10.35 9.08
C LYS A 94 -19.92 10.42 8.53
N VAL A 95 -20.14 11.07 7.39
CA VAL A 95 -21.46 11.14 6.75
C VAL A 95 -21.91 9.75 6.26
N LEU A 96 -21.01 8.97 5.65
CA LEU A 96 -21.31 7.60 5.19
C LEU A 96 -21.55 6.61 6.34
N MET A 97 -20.96 6.83 7.53
CA MET A 97 -21.20 6.00 8.72
C MET A 97 -22.47 6.38 9.48
N GLN A 98 -23.09 7.52 9.17
CA GLN A 98 -24.30 8.01 9.83
C GLN A 98 -25.58 7.60 9.08
N VAL A 99 -25.53 6.56 8.24
CA VAL A 99 -26.76 5.99 7.66
C VAL A 99 -27.65 5.52 8.82
N PRO A 100 -28.94 5.91 8.87
CA PRO A 100 -29.88 5.47 9.91
C PRO A 100 -30.09 3.95 9.92
#